data_AF-A0A938K7H8-F1
#
_entry.id   AF-A0A938K7H8-F1
#
_cell.length_a   1.000
_cell.length_b   1.000
_cell.length_c   1.000
_cell.angle_alpha   90.00
_cell.angle_beta   90.00
_cell.angle_gamma   90.00
#
_symmetry.space_group_name_H-M   'P 1'
#
loop_
_entity.id
_entity.type
_entity.pdbx_description
1 polymer ?
#
loop_
_entity_poly.entity_id
_entity_poly.type
_entity_poly.pdbx_seq_one_letter_code
_entity_poly.pdbx_strand_id
1 'polypeptide(L)'
;MARLLLFASAREAAGRSRETIAGDTVADVLAVAKQQFGPTFEAVLSSCTIWLNGEECAPNSPVSETDEVAVLPPVSGGADALSALTLDEVRAQRSDLQAQEDSVSFVRRLVQGRLDLARDEVRRRASGEAPQRDVTDGITRVFATERGSGSNRPPRDTAVTTDHPLSAELERLCESLGFGGLRDLDDAELEACVRELGNFESRVSAQRRELFARIDAMSAELVRRYRSSTSSVDSLLDENR
;
A
#
# COMPACT_ATOMS: atom_id res chain seq x y z
N MET A 1 -14.82 30.21 -6.67
CA MET A 1 -13.49 29.55 -6.50
C MET A 1 -13.70 28.32 -5.64
N ALA A 2 -12.91 27.26 -5.80
CA ALA A 2 -12.98 26.05 -4.97
C ALA A 2 -11.58 25.45 -4.75
N ARG A 3 -11.43 24.59 -3.73
CA ARG A 3 -10.17 23.91 -3.44
C ARG A 3 -10.09 22.58 -4.18
N LEU A 4 -9.23 22.48 -5.19
CA LEU A 4 -8.97 21.26 -5.93
C LEU A 4 -7.97 20.38 -5.17
N LEU A 5 -8.32 19.11 -4.94
CA LEU A 5 -7.48 18.10 -4.31
C LEU A 5 -7.09 17.02 -5.32
N LEU A 6 -5.79 16.72 -5.37
CA LEU A 6 -5.21 15.85 -6.40
C LEU A 6 -4.48 14.68 -5.75
N PHE A 7 -4.78 13.48 -6.24
CA PHE A 7 -4.28 12.21 -5.69
C PHE A 7 -3.55 11.40 -6.76
N ALA A 8 -2.65 10.50 -6.33
CA ALA A 8 -1.95 9.52 -7.18
C ALA A 8 -1.49 10.08 -8.55
N SER A 9 -1.90 9.46 -9.66
CA SER A 9 -1.51 9.87 -11.02
C SER A 9 -1.98 11.28 -11.39
N ALA A 10 -3.11 11.76 -10.85
CA ALA A 10 -3.55 13.14 -11.07
C ALA A 10 -2.62 14.15 -10.38
N ARG A 11 -2.11 13.81 -9.19
CA ARG A 11 -1.09 14.61 -8.48
C ARG A 11 0.24 14.63 -9.24
N GLU A 12 0.66 13.49 -9.78
CA GLU A 12 1.91 13.39 -10.56
C GLU A 12 1.80 14.20 -11.85
N ALA A 13 0.67 14.09 -12.57
CA ALA A 13 0.43 14.84 -13.80
C ALA A 13 0.33 16.37 -13.56
N ALA A 14 -0.22 16.79 -12.42
CA ALA A 14 -0.34 18.21 -12.06
C ALA A 14 0.89 18.80 -11.34
N GLY A 15 1.82 17.94 -10.90
CA GLY A 15 3.00 18.33 -10.12
C GLY A 15 2.71 18.86 -8.70
N ARG A 16 1.46 18.81 -8.24
CA ARG A 16 1.03 19.35 -6.93
C ARG A 16 -0.18 18.58 -6.39
N SER A 17 -0.37 18.62 -5.08
CA SER A 17 -1.44 17.88 -4.37
C SER A 17 -2.70 18.69 -4.10
N ARG A 18 -2.63 20.03 -4.20
CA ARG A 18 -3.75 20.95 -4.00
C ARG A 18 -3.57 22.22 -4.80
N GLU A 19 -4.68 22.84 -5.20
CA GLU A 19 -4.71 24.14 -5.89
C GLU A 19 -6.02 24.87 -5.61
N THR A 20 -6.02 26.20 -5.57
CA THR A 20 -7.24 27.00 -5.57
C THR A 20 -7.57 27.40 -7.00
N ILE A 21 -8.75 26.99 -7.48
CA ILE A 21 -9.17 27.18 -8.87
C ILE A 21 -10.45 28.04 -8.90
N ALA A 22 -10.52 28.98 -9.85
CA ALA A 22 -11.74 29.77 -10.09
C ALA A 22 -12.77 28.97 -10.90
N GLY A 23 -14.04 29.12 -10.56
CA GLY A 23 -15.17 28.41 -11.16
C GLY A 23 -16.41 28.51 -10.27
N ASP A 24 -17.58 28.42 -10.91
CA ASP A 24 -18.90 28.45 -10.26
C ASP A 24 -19.53 27.05 -10.20
N THR A 25 -19.07 26.14 -11.06
CA THR A 25 -19.40 24.71 -11.04
C THR A 25 -18.17 23.82 -11.03
N VAL A 26 -18.36 22.53 -10.73
CA VAL A 26 -17.29 21.50 -10.82
C VAL A 26 -16.69 21.47 -12.24
N ALA A 27 -17.51 21.56 -13.28
CA ALA A 27 -17.06 21.58 -14.67
C ALA A 27 -16.15 22.78 -14.96
N ASP A 28 -16.48 23.97 -14.46
CA ASP A 28 -15.66 25.17 -14.65
C ASP A 28 -14.30 25.01 -13.97
N VAL A 29 -14.31 24.49 -12.73
CA VAL A 29 -13.08 24.19 -11.98
C VAL A 29 -12.19 23.22 -12.75
N LEU A 30 -12.76 22.14 -13.28
CA LEU A 30 -11.99 21.15 -14.04
C LEU A 30 -11.51 21.69 -15.39
N ALA A 31 -12.28 22.55 -16.06
CA ALA A 31 -11.87 23.19 -17.31
C ALA A 31 -10.65 24.11 -17.11
N VAL A 32 -10.65 24.90 -16.03
CA VAL A 32 -9.50 25.75 -15.67
C VAL A 32 -8.29 24.89 -15.30
N ALA A 33 -8.49 23.81 -14.52
CA ALA A 33 -7.42 22.88 -14.15
C ALA A 33 -6.78 22.20 -15.38
N LYS A 34 -7.58 21.80 -16.38
CA LYS A 34 -7.08 21.25 -17.66
C LYS A 34 -6.19 22.24 -18.39
N GLN A 35 -6.60 23.50 -18.47
CA GLN A 35 -5.80 24.55 -19.10
C GLN A 35 -4.49 24.82 -18.34
N GLN A 36 -4.53 24.76 -17.00
CA GLN A 36 -3.37 25.05 -16.15
C GLN A 36 -2.35 23.90 -16.11
N PHE A 37 -2.79 22.64 -16.06
CA PHE A 37 -1.92 21.46 -15.93
C PHE A 37 -1.59 20.78 -17.26
N GLY A 38 -2.32 21.10 -18.32
CA GLY A 38 -2.02 20.66 -19.68
C GLY A 38 -2.46 19.24 -20.03
N PRO A 39 -2.04 18.74 -21.20
CA PRO A 39 -2.63 17.55 -21.83
C PRO A 39 -2.37 16.25 -21.06
N THR A 40 -1.25 16.13 -20.35
CA THR A 40 -0.96 14.95 -19.52
C THR A 40 -1.98 14.81 -18.39
N PHE A 41 -2.36 15.92 -17.76
CA PHE A 41 -3.40 15.91 -16.73
C PHE A 41 -4.78 15.63 -17.31
N GLU A 42 -5.11 16.22 -18.47
CA GLU A 42 -6.38 15.95 -19.15
C GLU A 42 -6.57 14.47 -19.50
N ALA A 43 -5.51 13.81 -19.97
CA ALA A 43 -5.53 12.38 -20.25
C ALA A 43 -5.86 11.57 -18.99
N VAL A 44 -5.22 11.88 -17.85
CA VAL A 44 -5.51 11.21 -16.57
C VAL A 44 -6.95 11.48 -16.11
N LEU A 45 -7.38 12.74 -16.17
CA LEU A 45 -8.69 13.19 -15.70
C LEU A 45 -9.84 12.45 -16.38
N SER A 46 -9.68 12.03 -17.64
CA SER A 46 -10.70 11.26 -18.38
C SER A 46 -11.07 9.92 -17.72
N SER A 47 -10.17 9.38 -16.89
CA SER A 47 -10.35 8.12 -16.17
C SER A 47 -10.74 8.31 -14.70
N CYS A 48 -10.77 9.56 -14.20
CA CYS A 48 -10.97 9.87 -12.79
C CYS A 48 -12.45 9.98 -12.41
N THR A 49 -12.76 9.64 -11.16
CA THR A 49 -14.02 10.01 -10.50
C THR A 49 -13.86 11.35 -9.79
N ILE A 50 -14.89 12.19 -9.86
CA ILE A 50 -14.87 13.55 -9.29
C ILE A 50 -15.81 13.64 -8.10
N TRP A 51 -15.27 14.03 -6.95
CA TRP A 51 -16.03 14.20 -5.72
C TRP A 51 -16.10 15.66 -5.32
N LEU A 52 -17.26 16.09 -4.82
CA LEU A 52 -17.49 17.38 -4.18
C LEU A 52 -17.78 17.12 -2.70
N ASN A 53 -16.97 17.67 -1.80
CA ASN A 53 -17.11 17.54 -0.35
C ASN A 53 -17.25 16.10 0.16
N GLY A 54 -16.61 15.14 -0.53
CA GLY A 54 -16.58 13.73 -0.14
C GLY A 54 -17.63 12.85 -0.80
N GLU A 55 -18.46 13.39 -1.70
CA GLU A 55 -19.47 12.62 -2.45
C GLU A 55 -19.28 12.77 -3.96
N GLU A 56 -19.60 11.73 -4.73
CA GLU A 56 -19.58 11.79 -6.20
C GLU A 56 -20.59 12.82 -6.71
N CYS A 57 -20.18 13.63 -7.67
CA CYS A 57 -20.94 14.81 -8.09
C CYS A 57 -21.14 14.89 -9.60
N ALA A 58 -22.22 15.56 -10.00
CA ALA A 58 -22.44 15.88 -11.40
C ALA A 58 -21.52 17.05 -11.83
N PRO A 59 -21.11 17.11 -13.11
CA PRO A 59 -20.25 18.20 -13.58
C PRO A 59 -20.84 19.60 -13.38
N ASN A 60 -22.16 19.74 -13.38
CA ASN A 60 -22.87 21.00 -13.17
C ASN A 60 -23.15 21.32 -11.69
N SER A 61 -22.65 20.51 -10.75
CA SER A 61 -22.80 20.80 -9.32
C SER A 61 -22.16 22.16 -9.00
N PRO A 62 -22.88 23.06 -8.31
CA PRO A 62 -22.36 24.37 -7.94
C PRO A 62 -21.26 24.23 -6.89
N VAL A 63 -20.27 25.13 -6.92
CA VAL A 63 -19.17 25.16 -5.97
C VAL A 63 -18.98 26.54 -5.36
N SER A 64 -18.56 26.56 -4.11
CA SER A 64 -18.26 27.74 -3.30
C SER A 64 -16.81 27.72 -2.81
N GLU A 65 -16.35 28.83 -2.23
CA GLU A 65 -14.96 29.01 -1.79
C GLU A 65 -14.52 28.04 -0.69
N THR A 66 -15.49 27.49 0.05
CA THR A 66 -15.25 26.49 1.09
C THR A 66 -15.27 25.05 0.57
N ASP A 67 -15.69 24.84 -0.67
CA ASP A 67 -15.89 23.50 -1.21
C ASP A 67 -14.60 22.86 -1.69
N GLU A 68 -14.54 21.55 -1.53
CA GLU A 68 -13.42 20.71 -1.91
C GLU A 68 -13.81 19.82 -3.09
N VAL A 69 -13.13 20.02 -4.22
CA VAL A 69 -13.28 19.18 -5.42
C VAL A 69 -12.12 18.20 -5.44
N ALA A 70 -12.37 16.91 -5.26
CA ALA A 70 -11.35 15.88 -5.28
C ALA A 70 -11.35 15.13 -6.62
N VAL A 71 -10.17 15.06 -7.26
CA VAL A 71 -9.93 14.24 -8.44
C VAL A 71 -9.35 12.92 -7.98
N LEU A 72 -10.12 11.85 -8.12
CA LEU A 72 -9.75 10.51 -7.70
C LEU A 72 -9.44 9.68 -8.94
N PRO A 73 -8.15 9.45 -9.26
CA PRO A 73 -7.80 8.44 -10.24
C PRO A 73 -8.35 7.08 -9.85
N PRO A 74 -8.61 6.21 -10.84
CA PRO A 74 -8.97 4.83 -10.54
C PRO A 74 -7.85 4.25 -9.68
N VAL A 75 -8.24 3.58 -8.60
CA VAL A 75 -7.28 2.95 -7.69
C VAL A 75 -6.49 1.90 -8.49
N SER A 76 -5.27 2.28 -8.90
CA SER A 76 -4.29 1.50 -9.67
C SER A 76 -4.79 0.93 -11.01
N GLY A 77 -4.60 1.70 -12.09
CA GLY A 77 -3.97 1.29 -13.36
C GLY A 77 -4.38 0.00 -14.12
N GLY A 78 -5.47 -0.69 -13.76
CA GLY A 78 -5.82 -2.00 -14.32
C GLY A 78 -7.26 -2.14 -14.82
N ALA A 79 -8.04 -1.07 -14.84
CA ALA A 79 -9.49 -1.15 -15.10
C ALA A 79 -9.85 -1.90 -16.40
N ASP A 80 -9.10 -1.70 -17.48
CA ASP A 80 -9.37 -2.39 -18.75
C ASP A 80 -9.00 -3.89 -18.72
N ALA A 81 -7.88 -4.24 -18.09
CA ALA A 81 -7.47 -5.65 -17.96
C ALA A 81 -8.39 -6.43 -17.01
N LEU A 82 -8.87 -5.77 -15.96
CA LEU A 82 -9.80 -6.34 -14.98
C LEU A 82 -11.21 -6.50 -15.53
N SER A 83 -11.64 -5.61 -16.43
CA SER A 83 -12.98 -5.66 -17.04
C SER A 83 -13.19 -6.88 -17.92
N ALA A 84 -12.12 -7.50 -18.44
CA ALA A 84 -12.18 -8.71 -19.26
C ALA A 84 -12.37 -10.01 -18.44
N LEU A 85 -12.08 -9.98 -17.13
CA LEU A 85 -12.21 -11.15 -16.26
C LEU A 85 -13.68 -11.37 -15.84
N THR A 86 -14.07 -12.59 -15.54
CA THR A 86 -15.33 -12.96 -14.88
C THR A 86 -15.28 -12.67 -13.37
N LEU A 87 -16.44 -12.65 -12.71
CA LEU A 87 -16.51 -12.39 -11.26
C LEU A 87 -15.71 -13.41 -10.45
N ASP A 88 -15.76 -14.68 -10.86
CA ASP A 88 -15.06 -15.76 -10.18
C ASP A 88 -13.54 -15.70 -10.43
N GLU A 89 -13.11 -15.29 -11.62
CA GLU A 89 -11.68 -15.03 -11.90
C GLU A 89 -11.13 -13.88 -11.05
N VAL A 90 -11.88 -12.78 -10.89
CA VAL A 90 -11.46 -11.67 -10.00
C VAL A 90 -11.37 -12.15 -8.54
N ARG A 91 -12.30 -12.99 -8.08
CA ARG A 91 -12.24 -13.58 -6.73
C ARG A 91 -11.02 -14.48 -6.56
N ALA A 92 -10.76 -15.37 -7.52
CA ALA A 92 -9.63 -16.29 -7.51
C ALA A 92 -8.30 -15.53 -7.51
N GLN A 93 -8.11 -14.58 -8.43
CA GLN A 93 -6.90 -13.77 -8.49
C GLN A 93 -6.67 -12.95 -7.21
N ARG A 94 -7.73 -12.38 -6.62
CA ARG A 94 -7.62 -11.69 -5.33
C ARG A 94 -7.15 -12.64 -4.23
N SER A 95 -7.68 -13.86 -4.18
CA SER A 95 -7.29 -14.88 -3.20
C SER A 95 -5.82 -15.26 -3.36
N ASP A 96 -5.36 -15.45 -4.60
CA ASP A 96 -3.96 -15.78 -4.89
C ASP A 96 -3.00 -14.64 -4.49
N LEU A 97 -3.37 -13.39 -4.81
CA LEU A 97 -2.61 -12.21 -4.40
C LEU A 97 -2.55 -12.07 -2.87
N GLN A 98 -3.64 -12.38 -2.17
CA GLN A 98 -3.67 -12.38 -0.71
C GLN A 98 -2.72 -13.45 -0.14
N ALA A 99 -2.75 -14.68 -0.66
CA ALA A 99 -1.83 -15.74 -0.21
C ALA A 99 -0.35 -15.38 -0.44
N GLN A 100 -0.05 -14.71 -1.57
CA GLN A 100 1.30 -14.18 -1.83
C GLN A 100 1.67 -13.08 -0.82
N GLU A 101 0.75 -12.16 -0.52
CA GLU A 101 0.98 -11.08 0.43
C GLU A 101 1.23 -11.61 1.85
N ASP A 102 0.57 -12.69 2.26
CA ASP A 102 0.79 -13.37 3.55
C ASP A 102 2.23 -13.80 3.71
N SER A 103 2.72 -14.48 2.69
CA SER A 103 4.09 -15.00 2.64
C SER A 103 5.10 -13.86 2.69
N VAL A 104 4.87 -12.80 1.91
CA VAL A 104 5.74 -11.60 1.88
C VAL A 104 5.71 -10.86 3.21
N SER A 105 4.53 -10.68 3.82
CA SER A 105 4.37 -10.03 5.12
C SER A 105 5.02 -10.83 6.25
N PHE A 106 4.95 -12.16 6.20
CA PHE A 106 5.63 -13.03 7.13
C PHE A 106 7.15 -12.86 7.04
N VAL A 107 7.72 -12.99 5.84
CA VAL A 107 9.16 -12.82 5.63
C VAL A 107 9.62 -11.41 6.01
N ARG A 108 8.83 -10.39 5.70
CA ARG A 108 9.09 -9.00 6.12
C ARG A 108 9.24 -8.91 7.64
N ARG A 109 8.36 -9.56 8.40
CA ARG A 109 8.41 -9.53 9.86
C ARG A 109 9.62 -10.28 10.41
N LEU A 110 10.00 -11.39 9.78
CA LEU A 110 11.22 -12.11 10.13
C LEU A 110 12.48 -11.26 9.93
N VAL A 111 12.63 -10.60 8.77
CA VAL A 111 13.81 -9.76 8.52
C VAL A 111 13.82 -8.52 9.42
N GLN A 112 12.65 -7.93 9.72
CA GLN A 112 12.55 -6.83 10.69
C GLN A 112 13.07 -7.22 12.06
N GLY A 113 12.62 -8.37 12.59
CA GLY A 113 13.11 -8.87 13.88
C GLY A 113 14.62 -9.15 13.89
N ARG A 114 15.15 -9.72 12.81
CA ARG A 114 16.61 -9.96 12.69
C ARG A 114 17.40 -8.67 12.58
N LEU A 115 16.92 -7.70 11.81
CA LEU A 115 17.53 -6.38 11.69
C LEU A 115 17.53 -5.62 13.03
N ASP A 116 16.45 -5.74 13.81
CA ASP A 116 16.37 -5.09 15.12
C ASP A 116 17.31 -5.72 16.15
N LEU A 117 17.50 -7.05 16.11
CA LEU A 117 18.54 -7.72 16.89
C LEU A 117 19.95 -7.25 16.51
N ALA A 118 20.25 -7.15 15.21
CA ALA A 118 21.54 -6.65 14.72
C ALA A 118 21.80 -5.19 15.15
N ARG A 119 20.78 -4.32 15.05
CA ARG A 119 20.85 -2.93 15.53
C ARG A 119 21.00 -2.85 17.04
N ASP A 120 20.38 -3.74 17.79
CA ASP A 120 20.52 -3.79 19.25
C ASP A 120 21.96 -4.12 19.66
N GLU A 121 22.58 -5.09 18.98
CA GLU A 121 23.99 -5.43 19.19
C GLU A 121 24.91 -4.24 18.89
N VAL A 122 24.68 -3.50 17.80
CA VAL A 122 25.43 -2.27 17.49
C VAL A 122 25.29 -1.24 18.61
N ARG A 123 24.06 -1.01 19.09
CA ARG A 123 23.80 -0.07 20.19
C ARG A 123 24.50 -0.50 21.48
N ARG A 124 24.47 -1.79 21.80
CA ARG A 124 25.13 -2.36 22.99
C ARG A 124 26.64 -2.14 22.94
N ARG A 125 27.28 -2.38 21.79
CA ARG A 125 28.72 -2.15 21.61
C ARG A 125 29.06 -0.66 21.77
N ALA A 126 28.26 0.22 21.18
CA ALA A 126 28.43 1.66 21.32
C ALA A 126 28.25 2.17 22.76
N SER A 127 27.38 1.56 23.57
CA SER A 127 27.19 1.91 24.99
C SER A 127 28.20 1.25 25.94
N GLY A 128 29.00 0.29 25.46
CA GLY A 128 29.94 -0.48 26.30
C GLY A 128 29.24 -1.43 27.28
N GLU A 129 27.95 -1.73 27.06
CA GLU A 129 27.20 -2.66 27.89
C GLU A 129 27.74 -4.09 27.75
N ALA A 130 27.89 -4.78 28.89
CA ALA A 130 28.33 -6.16 28.91
C ALA A 130 27.30 -7.07 28.20
N PRO A 131 27.75 -8.14 27.50
CA PRO A 131 26.84 -9.07 26.86
C PRO A 131 25.88 -9.68 27.90
N GLN A 132 24.58 -9.61 27.60
CA GLN A 132 23.58 -10.24 28.46
C GLN A 132 23.72 -11.76 28.38
N ARG A 133 23.84 -12.41 29.54
CA ARG A 133 24.02 -13.87 29.64
C ARG A 133 22.77 -14.64 29.19
N ASP A 134 21.59 -14.05 29.35
CA ASP A 134 20.33 -14.60 28.86
C ASP A 134 19.95 -13.95 27.52
N VAL A 135 19.80 -14.81 26.50
CA VAL A 135 19.37 -14.43 25.15
C VAL A 135 17.89 -14.03 25.13
N THR A 136 17.08 -14.62 26.01
CA THR A 136 15.63 -14.43 26.10
C THR A 136 15.25 -13.03 26.54
N ASP A 137 15.99 -12.47 27.51
CA ASP A 137 15.83 -11.08 27.97
C ASP A 137 16.15 -10.09 26.84
N GLY A 138 17.18 -10.39 26.03
CA GLY A 138 17.56 -9.58 24.88
C GLY A 138 16.46 -9.55 23.81
N ILE A 139 15.92 -10.73 23.46
CA ILE A 139 14.79 -10.86 22.52
C ILE A 139 13.57 -10.09 23.06
N THR A 140 13.21 -10.29 24.32
CA THR A 140 12.06 -9.62 24.93
C THR A 140 12.19 -8.11 24.88
N ARG A 141 13.38 -7.56 25.19
CA ARG A 141 13.65 -6.12 25.09
C ARG A 141 13.50 -5.59 23.67
N VAL A 142 14.05 -6.30 22.67
CA VAL A 142 14.00 -5.87 21.28
C VAL A 142 12.55 -5.83 20.76
N PHE A 143 11.79 -6.90 21.00
CA PHE A 143 10.42 -7.02 20.48
C PHE A 143 9.34 -6.33 21.33
N ALA A 144 9.61 -5.97 22.60
CA ALA A 144 8.67 -5.20 23.42
C ALA A 144 8.35 -3.81 22.84
N THR A 145 9.24 -3.29 21.99
CA THR A 145 9.12 -1.97 21.36
C THR A 145 8.24 -1.98 20.11
N GLU A 146 8.08 -3.12 19.45
CA GLU A 146 7.29 -3.25 18.23
C GLU A 146 5.79 -3.30 18.53
N ARG A 147 5.16 -2.12 18.60
CA ARG A 147 3.71 -2.02 18.39
C ARG A 147 3.49 -2.14 16.90
N GLY A 148 3.03 -3.32 16.46
CA GLY A 148 2.66 -3.53 15.07
C GLY A 148 1.82 -2.36 14.59
N SER A 149 2.31 -1.64 13.56
CA SER A 149 1.51 -0.64 12.88
C SER A 149 0.33 -1.39 12.29
N GLY A 150 -0.78 -1.38 13.04
CA GLY A 150 -1.98 -2.13 12.73
C GLY A 150 -2.43 -1.68 11.35
N SER A 151 -2.41 -2.60 10.39
CA SER A 151 -3.11 -2.37 9.15
C SER A 151 -4.57 -2.15 9.51
N ASN A 152 -5.19 -1.04 9.07
CA ASN A 152 -6.65 -0.81 9.20
C ASN A 152 -7.50 -1.84 8.42
N ARG A 153 -6.88 -2.92 7.92
CA ARG A 153 -7.56 -4.00 7.20
C ARG A 153 -8.17 -4.97 8.22
N PRO A 154 -9.37 -5.50 7.95
CA PRO A 154 -10.02 -6.48 8.82
C PRO A 154 -9.10 -7.66 9.15
N PRO A 155 -9.21 -8.23 10.37
CA PRO A 155 -8.52 -9.48 10.71
C PRO A 155 -8.87 -10.57 9.70
N ARG A 156 -7.86 -11.33 9.28
CA ARG A 156 -8.01 -12.47 8.37
C ARG A 156 -7.09 -13.61 8.80
N ASP A 157 -7.55 -14.83 8.60
CA ASP A 157 -6.69 -16.01 8.77
C ASP A 157 -5.54 -15.91 7.78
N THR A 158 -4.32 -15.90 8.31
CA THR A 158 -3.08 -15.73 7.53
C THR A 158 -2.46 -17.11 7.36
N ALA A 159 -2.41 -17.61 6.14
CA ALA A 159 -1.77 -18.88 5.85
C ALA A 159 -0.27 -18.62 5.64
N VAL A 160 0.53 -18.88 6.67
CA VAL A 160 1.98 -18.74 6.58
C VAL A 160 2.57 -19.97 5.89
N THR A 161 3.18 -19.79 4.72
CA THR A 161 3.91 -20.87 4.04
C THR A 161 5.41 -20.69 4.24
N THR A 162 6.07 -21.68 4.83
CA THR A 162 7.53 -21.70 5.04
C THR A 162 8.33 -21.91 3.75
N ASP A 163 7.70 -22.46 2.71
CA ASP A 163 8.37 -22.82 1.44
C ASP A 163 8.50 -21.64 0.46
N HIS A 164 8.21 -20.42 0.91
CA HIS A 164 8.27 -19.24 0.05
C HIS A 164 9.72 -18.92 -0.36
N PRO A 165 10.01 -18.60 -1.64
CA PRO A 165 11.37 -18.33 -2.11
C PRO A 165 12.12 -17.23 -1.34
N LEU A 166 11.40 -16.21 -0.88
CA LEU A 166 11.98 -15.15 -0.03
C LEU A 166 12.42 -15.66 1.35
N SER A 167 11.78 -16.70 1.90
CA SER A 167 12.21 -17.29 3.17
C SER A 167 13.57 -17.96 3.01
N ALA A 168 13.71 -18.79 1.96
CA ALA A 168 14.98 -19.43 1.62
C ALA A 168 16.08 -18.43 1.20
N GLU A 169 15.70 -17.32 0.56
CA GLU A 169 16.63 -16.21 0.26
C GLU A 169 17.12 -15.54 1.56
N LEU A 170 16.21 -15.23 2.48
CA LEU A 170 16.54 -14.63 3.77
C LEU A 170 17.44 -15.55 4.63
N GLU A 171 17.17 -16.86 4.64
CA GLU A 171 17.98 -17.85 5.35
C GLU A 171 19.42 -17.87 4.81
N ARG A 172 19.59 -18.00 3.48
CA ARG A 172 20.91 -17.96 2.83
C ARG A 172 21.64 -16.64 3.08
N LEU A 173 20.92 -15.52 3.09
CA LEU A 173 21.50 -14.21 3.43
C LEU A 173 22.03 -14.21 4.86
N CYS A 174 21.21 -14.65 5.83
CA CYS A 174 21.62 -14.74 7.23
C CYS A 174 22.83 -15.66 7.45
N GLU A 175 22.89 -16.80 6.75
CA GLU A 175 24.05 -17.70 6.78
C GLU A 175 25.30 -17.01 6.24
N SER A 176 25.21 -16.34 5.08
CA SER A 176 26.34 -15.64 4.46
C SER A 176 26.89 -14.49 5.30
N LEU A 177 26.03 -13.86 6.12
CA LEU A 177 26.39 -12.75 7.00
C LEU A 177 26.86 -13.23 8.39
N GLY A 178 26.87 -14.54 8.66
CA GLY A 178 27.20 -15.08 9.98
C GLY A 178 26.20 -14.67 11.07
N PHE A 179 24.95 -14.34 10.71
CA PHE A 179 23.95 -13.81 11.63
C PHE A 179 23.70 -14.71 12.85
N GLY A 180 23.82 -16.04 12.70
CA GLY A 180 23.69 -16.99 13.81
C GLY A 180 24.71 -16.79 14.94
N GLY A 181 25.87 -16.21 14.62
CA GLY A 181 26.95 -15.84 15.55
C GLY A 181 27.08 -14.31 15.69
N LEU A 182 25.98 -13.57 15.71
CA LEU A 182 25.96 -12.10 15.71
C LEU A 182 26.92 -11.44 16.72
N ARG A 183 27.16 -12.08 17.87
CA ARG A 183 28.06 -11.57 18.93
C ARG A 183 29.54 -11.78 18.61
N ASP A 184 29.87 -12.73 17.74
CA ASP A 184 31.22 -13.08 17.35
C ASP A 184 31.72 -12.27 16.15
N LEU A 185 30.80 -11.63 15.43
CA LEU A 185 31.11 -10.71 14.33
C LEU A 185 31.94 -9.53 14.82
N ASP A 186 32.90 -9.06 14.03
CA ASP A 186 33.53 -7.76 14.31
C ASP A 186 32.58 -6.59 13.99
N ASP A 187 33.00 -5.36 14.30
CA ASP A 187 32.15 -4.18 14.11
C ASP A 187 31.84 -3.91 12.62
N ALA A 188 32.78 -4.20 11.72
CA ALA A 188 32.59 -3.99 10.28
C ALA A 188 31.64 -5.04 9.68
N GLU A 189 31.76 -6.30 10.12
CA GLU A 189 30.87 -7.40 9.77
C GLU A 189 29.45 -7.17 10.29
N LEU A 190 29.32 -6.69 11.53
CA LEU A 190 28.02 -6.36 12.12
C LEU A 190 27.33 -5.19 11.39
N GLU A 191 28.08 -4.14 11.05
CA GLU A 191 27.54 -3.05 10.22
C GLU A 191 27.11 -3.54 8.83
N ALA A 192 27.89 -4.42 8.20
CA ALA A 192 27.51 -5.05 6.93
C ALA A 192 26.22 -5.86 7.08
N CYS A 193 26.09 -6.63 8.17
CA CYS A 193 24.89 -7.39 8.48
C CYS A 193 23.65 -6.49 8.57
N VAL A 194 23.74 -5.37 9.30
CA VAL A 194 22.64 -4.37 9.41
C VAL A 194 22.28 -3.79 8.05
N ARG A 195 23.26 -3.42 7.23
CA ARG A 195 23.01 -2.85 5.89
C ARG A 195 22.30 -3.86 4.97
N GLU A 196 22.81 -5.08 4.87
CA GLU A 196 22.27 -6.08 3.95
C GLU A 196 20.87 -6.57 4.37
N LEU A 197 20.64 -6.77 5.67
CA LEU A 197 19.29 -7.06 6.18
C LEU A 197 18.33 -5.88 5.94
N GLY A 198 18.81 -4.63 6.06
CA GLY A 198 18.02 -3.44 5.74
C GLY A 198 17.65 -3.31 4.27
N ASN A 199 18.57 -3.66 3.36
CA ASN A 199 18.32 -3.71 1.92
C ASN A 199 17.27 -4.78 1.58
N PHE A 200 17.40 -5.97 2.17
CA PHE A 200 16.43 -7.04 2.01
C PHE A 200 15.04 -6.63 2.52
N GLU A 201 14.94 -6.06 3.73
CA GLU A 201 13.67 -5.56 4.30
C GLU A 201 13.01 -4.54 3.38
N SER A 202 13.80 -3.59 2.86
CA SER A 202 13.30 -2.54 1.96
C SER A 202 12.72 -3.11 0.67
N ARG A 203 13.37 -4.12 0.09
CA ARG A 203 12.90 -4.83 -1.11
C ARG A 203 11.60 -5.59 -0.84
N VAL A 204 11.52 -6.35 0.25
CA VAL A 204 10.31 -7.08 0.63
C VAL A 204 9.16 -6.12 0.96
N SER A 205 9.45 -5.01 1.64
CA SER A 205 8.49 -3.93 1.90
C SER A 205 7.95 -3.31 0.61
N ALA A 206 8.79 -3.12 -0.42
CA ALA A 206 8.35 -2.63 -1.73
C ALA A 206 7.41 -3.64 -2.42
N GLN A 207 7.79 -4.92 -2.47
CA GLN A 207 6.96 -5.98 -3.03
C GLN A 207 5.60 -6.10 -2.34
N ARG A 208 5.57 -5.98 -1.01
CA ARG A 208 4.33 -5.96 -0.22
C ARG A 208 3.40 -4.81 -0.62
N ARG A 209 3.94 -3.60 -0.80
CA ARG A 209 3.15 -2.43 -1.23
C ARG A 209 2.54 -2.64 -2.60
N GLU A 210 3.29 -3.24 -3.52
CA GLU A 210 2.78 -3.57 -4.85
C GLU A 210 1.66 -4.62 -4.81
N LEU A 211 1.82 -5.69 -4.03
CA LEU A 211 0.78 -6.70 -3.83
C LEU A 211 -0.49 -6.09 -3.27
N PHE A 212 -0.37 -5.20 -2.27
CA PHE A 212 -1.54 -4.50 -1.75
C PHE A 212 -2.24 -3.63 -2.78
N ALA A 213 -1.50 -2.88 -3.59
CA ALA A 213 -2.12 -2.10 -4.65
C ALA A 213 -2.95 -2.99 -5.59
N ARG A 214 -2.42 -4.16 -5.98
CA ARG A 214 -3.14 -5.12 -6.81
C ARG A 214 -4.37 -5.72 -6.10
N ILE A 215 -4.24 -6.09 -4.82
CA ILE A 215 -5.37 -6.59 -4.00
C ILE A 215 -6.47 -5.54 -3.89
N ASP A 216 -6.09 -4.28 -3.68
CA ASP A 216 -7.03 -3.17 -3.52
C ASP A 216 -7.75 -2.89 -4.85
N ALA A 217 -7.06 -2.98 -5.99
CA ALA A 217 -7.67 -2.91 -7.32
C ALA A 217 -8.70 -4.04 -7.54
N MET A 218 -8.34 -5.29 -7.25
CA MET A 218 -9.26 -6.43 -7.35
C MET A 218 -10.47 -6.26 -6.43
N SER A 219 -10.26 -5.74 -5.22
CA SER A 219 -11.32 -5.53 -4.24
C SER A 219 -12.29 -4.42 -4.69
N ALA A 220 -11.76 -3.32 -5.23
CA ALA A 220 -12.57 -2.25 -5.81
C ALA A 220 -13.41 -2.76 -6.99
N GLU A 221 -12.84 -3.59 -7.85
CA GLU A 221 -13.55 -4.21 -8.97
C GLU A 221 -14.68 -5.13 -8.52
N LEU A 222 -14.46 -5.95 -7.48
CA LEU A 222 -15.52 -6.77 -6.90
C LEU A 222 -16.66 -5.92 -6.35
N VAL A 223 -16.35 -4.85 -5.62
CA VAL A 223 -17.36 -3.92 -5.09
C VAL A 223 -18.16 -3.28 -6.23
N ARG A 224 -17.49 -2.84 -7.30
CA ARG A 224 -18.14 -2.26 -8.49
C ARG A 224 -19.10 -3.25 -9.14
N ARG A 225 -18.68 -4.51 -9.33
CA ARG A 225 -19.51 -5.58 -9.91
C ARG A 225 -20.69 -5.93 -9.03
N TYR A 226 -20.49 -6.02 -7.72
CA TYR A 226 -21.59 -6.25 -6.78
C TYR A 226 -22.62 -5.14 -6.87
N ARG A 227 -22.22 -3.87 -6.77
CA ARG A 227 -23.15 -2.73 -6.90
C ARG A 227 -23.92 -2.75 -8.22
N SER A 228 -23.24 -3.02 -9.33
CA SER A 228 -23.87 -3.11 -10.66
C SER A 228 -24.85 -4.28 -10.76
N SER A 229 -24.55 -5.41 -10.11
CA SER A 229 -25.46 -6.56 -10.03
C SER A 229 -26.63 -6.31 -9.09
N THR A 230 -26.44 -5.58 -7.98
CA THR A 230 -27.52 -5.24 -7.04
C THR A 230 -28.49 -4.23 -7.64
N SER A 231 -28.01 -3.26 -8.43
CA SER A 231 -28.91 -2.39 -9.23
C SER A 231 -29.71 -3.18 -10.27
N SER A 232 -29.19 -4.30 -10.78
CA SER A 232 -29.94 -5.22 -11.65
C SER A 232 -30.92 -6.10 -10.88
N VAL A 233 -30.66 -6.43 -9.61
CA VAL A 233 -31.58 -7.18 -8.74
C VAL A 233 -32.73 -6.28 -8.25
N ASP A 234 -32.45 -5.04 -7.86
CA ASP A 234 -33.52 -4.06 -7.57
C ASP A 234 -34.38 -3.78 -8.81
N SER A 235 -33.78 -3.72 -10.01
CA SER A 235 -34.54 -3.60 -11.27
C SER A 235 -35.42 -4.83 -11.57
N LEU A 236 -34.98 -6.03 -11.20
CA LEU A 236 -35.76 -7.28 -11.32
C LEU A 236 -36.90 -7.37 -10.27
N LEU A 237 -36.80 -6.64 -9.16
CA LEU A 237 -37.85 -6.56 -8.15
C LEU A 237 -38.85 -5.42 -8.42
N ASP A 238 -38.44 -4.37 -9.12
CA ASP A 238 -39.32 -3.26 -9.54
C ASP A 238 -40.14 -3.56 -10.82
N GLU A 239 -39.72 -4.51 -11.68
CA GLU A 239 -40.50 -4.94 -12.87
C GLU A 239 -41.73 -5.82 -12.57
N ASN A 240 -41.97 -6.18 -11.30
CA ASN A 240 -43.13 -6.99 -10.88
C ASN A 240 -44.18 -6.20 -10.07
N ARG A 241 -44.27 -4.87 -10.24
CA ARG A 241 -45.26 -4.04 -9.57
C ARG A 241 -46.25 -3.36 -10.52
#